data_AF-A0A9N8DSJ3-F1
#
_entry.id   AF-A0A9N8DSJ3-F1
#
_cell.length_a   1.000
_cell.length_b   1.000
_cell.length_c   1.000
_cell.angle_alpha   90.00
_cell.angle_beta   90.00
_cell.angle_gamma   90.00
#
_symmetry.space_group_name_H-M   'P 1'
#
loop_
_entity.id
_entity.type
_entity.pdbx_description
1 polymer ?
#
loop_
_entity_poly.entity_id
_entity_poly.type
_entity_poly.pdbx_seq_one_letter_code
_entity_poly.pdbx_strand_id
1 'polypeptide(L)'
;MEQAEYQSYRGLHTLSSATVFGFLQGAMMGAVWGCFTPYYPMGSLEAIRQANTGQFRPAPVFGSMGSVTSNALWLGSILAVQRLGASTAELTRKKTDVWNDLFGVACVFPYGKLFLDTERKVILHNRAIAGLIVLSTAYTSFIA
;
A
#
# COMPACT_ATOMS: atom_id res chain seq x y z
N MET A 1 30.78 -9.90 13.44
CA MET A 1 29.99 -8.89 12.71
C MET A 1 28.47 -9.11 12.81
N GLU A 2 27.97 -10.28 13.25
CA GLU A 2 26.52 -10.55 13.40
C GLU A 2 25.78 -9.76 14.49
N GLN A 3 26.48 -9.25 15.53
CA GLN A 3 25.80 -8.62 16.67
C GLN A 3 25.31 -7.18 16.39
N ALA A 4 25.90 -6.49 15.41
CA ALA A 4 25.51 -5.12 15.07
C ALA A 4 24.20 -5.05 14.27
N GLU A 5 23.95 -6.04 13.40
CA GLU A 5 22.73 -6.11 12.58
C GLU A 5 21.50 -6.46 13.43
N TYR A 6 21.70 -7.26 14.48
CA TYR A 6 20.65 -7.75 15.35
C TYR A 6 20.17 -6.73 16.42
N GLN A 7 20.97 -5.70 16.73
CA GLN A 7 20.57 -4.66 17.68
C GLN A 7 19.50 -3.70 17.15
N SER A 8 19.30 -3.60 15.83
CA SER A 8 18.44 -2.56 15.23
C SER A 8 16.93 -2.78 15.40
N TYR A 9 16.46 -3.98 15.77
CA TYR A 9 15.06 -4.40 15.60
C TYR A 9 14.31 -4.82 16.88
N ARG A 10 14.62 -4.20 18.05
CA ARG A 10 13.92 -4.53 19.32
C ARG A 10 12.77 -3.60 19.69
N GLY A 11 12.58 -2.48 18.99
CA GLY A 11 11.62 -1.44 19.37
C GLY A 11 10.35 -1.40 18.53
N LEU A 12 9.22 -1.05 19.16
CA LEU A 12 7.98 -0.69 18.45
C LEU A 12 8.21 0.44 17.44
N HIS A 13 9.14 1.36 17.74
CA HIS A 13 9.56 2.42 16.83
C HIS A 13 10.21 1.90 15.54
N THR A 14 10.98 0.81 15.61
CA THR A 14 11.61 0.23 14.41
C THR A 14 10.52 -0.41 13.53
N LEU A 15 9.56 -1.10 14.14
CA LEU A 15 8.42 -1.68 13.44
C LEU A 15 7.57 -0.62 12.74
N SER A 16 7.27 0.51 13.40
CA SER A 16 6.54 1.61 12.77
C SER A 16 7.35 2.24 11.64
N SER A 17 8.65 2.47 11.82
CA SER A 17 9.53 3.02 10.78
C SER A 17 9.62 2.12 9.54
N ALA A 18 9.75 0.80 9.72
CA ALA A 18 9.81 -0.17 8.63
C ALA A 18 8.47 -0.26 7.87
N THR A 19 7.36 -0.16 8.60
CA THR A 19 6.01 -0.14 8.02
C THR A 19 5.79 1.12 7.18
N VAL A 20 6.17 2.30 7.69
CA VAL A 20 6.07 3.57 6.97
C VAL A 20 6.98 3.58 5.75
N PHE A 21 8.21 3.07 5.87
CA PHE A 21 9.11 2.96 4.73
C PHE A 21 8.55 2.03 3.64
N GLY A 22 8.00 0.88 4.03
CA GLY A 22 7.30 -0.03 3.12
C GLY A 22 6.10 0.62 2.44
N PHE A 23 5.31 1.40 3.18
CA PHE A 23 4.20 2.17 2.63
C PHE A 23 4.68 3.16 1.56
N LEU A 24 5.71 3.95 1.85
CA LEU A 24 6.22 4.96 0.92
C LEU A 24 6.79 4.32 -0.35
N GLN A 25 7.56 3.23 -0.21
CA GLN A 25 8.08 2.50 -1.35
C GLN A 25 6.92 1.94 -2.22
N GLY A 26 5.92 1.35 -1.59
CA GLY A 26 4.73 0.84 -2.29
C GLY A 26 3.92 1.95 -2.95
N ALA A 27 3.80 3.11 -2.30
CA ALA A 27 3.11 4.27 -2.85
C ALA A 27 3.84 4.85 -4.06
N MET A 28 5.18 4.92 -4.04
CA MET A 28 5.98 5.31 -5.20
C MET A 28 5.79 4.33 -6.36
N MET A 29 5.87 3.02 -6.10
CA MET A 29 5.63 2.00 -7.12
C MET A 29 4.21 2.10 -7.69
N GLY A 30 3.21 2.33 -6.83
CA GLY A 30 1.82 2.50 -7.24
C GLY A 30 1.56 3.80 -7.99
N ALA A 31 2.27 4.87 -7.67
CA ALA A 31 2.19 6.11 -8.43
C ALA A 31 2.79 5.93 -9.83
N VAL A 32 3.98 5.32 -9.93
CA VAL A 32 4.61 4.99 -11.22
C VAL A 32 3.69 4.09 -12.02
N TRP A 33 3.18 3.01 -11.43
CA TRP A 33 2.19 2.15 -12.06
C TRP A 33 1.01 2.96 -12.57
N GLY A 34 0.40 3.78 -11.70
CA GLY A 34 -0.72 4.66 -12.00
C GLY A 34 -0.52 5.58 -13.21
N CYS A 35 0.69 6.07 -13.45
CA CYS A 35 1.03 6.91 -14.60
C CYS A 35 1.08 6.14 -15.92
N PHE A 36 1.43 4.85 -15.86
CA PHE A 36 1.64 4.00 -17.04
C PHE A 36 0.53 2.97 -17.27
N THR A 37 -0.43 2.82 -16.35
CA THR A 37 -1.53 1.87 -16.56
C THR A 37 -2.35 2.30 -17.77
N PRO A 38 -2.68 1.37 -18.68
CA PRO A 38 -3.59 1.66 -19.79
C PRO A 38 -5.06 1.68 -19.36
N TYR A 39 -5.35 1.57 -18.05
CA TYR A 39 -6.70 1.54 -17.50
C TYR A 39 -7.15 2.94 -17.09
N TYR A 40 -8.39 3.27 -17.45
CA TYR A 40 -9.02 4.49 -16.97
C TYR A 40 -9.32 4.43 -15.47
N PRO A 41 -9.31 5.57 -14.76
CA PRO A 41 -9.66 5.60 -13.35
C PRO A 41 -11.09 5.07 -13.13
N MET A 42 -11.27 4.37 -12.01
CA MET A 42 -12.58 3.83 -11.62
C MET A 42 -13.62 4.94 -11.53
N GLY A 43 -14.81 4.69 -12.09
CA GLY A 43 -15.92 5.65 -12.13
C GLY A 43 -15.82 6.74 -13.20
N SER A 44 -14.74 6.77 -14.00
CA SER A 44 -14.69 7.64 -15.18
C SER A 44 -15.65 7.16 -16.27
N LEU A 45 -16.12 8.10 -17.09
CA LEU A 45 -17.04 7.82 -18.19
C LEU A 45 -16.48 6.74 -19.13
N GLU A 46 -15.19 6.80 -19.43
CA GLU A 46 -14.51 5.84 -20.29
C GLU A 46 -14.36 4.46 -19.64
N ALA A 47 -14.14 4.38 -18.32
CA ALA A 47 -14.15 3.11 -17.60
C ALA A 47 -15.54 2.45 -17.62
N ILE A 48 -16.61 3.24 -17.43
CA ILE A 48 -18.00 2.75 -17.51
C ILE A 48 -18.32 2.30 -18.94
N ARG A 49 -17.87 3.06 -19.94
CA ARG A 49 -18.04 2.71 -21.35
C ARG A 49 -17.33 1.41 -21.69
N GLN A 50 -16.11 1.19 -21.20
CA GLN A 50 -15.40 -0.08 -21.36
C GLN A 50 -16.10 -1.25 -20.67
N ALA A 51 -16.56 -1.05 -19.44
CA ALA A 51 -17.30 -2.06 -18.70
C ALA A 51 -18.58 -2.49 -19.42
N ASN A 52 -19.31 -1.53 -20.02
CA ASN A 52 -20.56 -1.79 -20.73
C ASN A 52 -20.36 -2.35 -22.14
N THR A 53 -19.29 -1.94 -22.84
CA THR A 53 -19.03 -2.37 -24.23
C THR A 53 -18.18 -3.63 -24.32
N GLY A 54 -17.48 -4.00 -23.24
CA GLY A 54 -16.51 -5.10 -23.22
C GLY A 54 -15.27 -4.85 -24.10
N GLN A 55 -15.17 -3.68 -24.75
CA GLN A 55 -14.06 -3.33 -25.62
C GLN A 55 -13.00 -2.59 -24.82
N PHE A 56 -11.83 -3.19 -24.69
CA PHE A 56 -10.67 -2.53 -24.10
C PHE A 56 -10.15 -1.41 -25.02
N ARG A 57 -10.09 -0.18 -24.50
CA ARG A 57 -9.46 0.96 -25.18
C ARG A 57 -8.34 1.51 -24.31
N PRO A 58 -7.07 1.35 -24.67
CA PRO A 58 -5.99 1.80 -23.79
C PRO A 58 -6.10 3.31 -23.57
N ALA A 59 -6.08 3.74 -22.31
CA ALA A 59 -5.91 5.14 -21.99
C ALA A 59 -4.57 5.64 -22.58
N PRO A 60 -4.52 6.89 -23.09
CA PRO A 60 -3.26 7.47 -23.51
C PRO A 60 -2.29 7.54 -22.32
N VAL A 61 -0.99 7.66 -22.59
CA VAL A 61 0.02 7.87 -21.53
C VAL A 61 -0.38 9.12 -20.71
N PHE A 62 -0.40 9.00 -19.38
CA PHE A 62 -0.96 10.00 -18.45
C PHE A 62 -2.48 10.24 -18.51
N GLY A 63 -3.22 9.58 -19.39
CA GLY A 63 -4.69 9.57 -19.41
C GLY A 63 -5.31 8.91 -18.17
N SER A 64 -4.51 8.14 -17.44
CA SER A 64 -4.83 7.50 -16.17
C SER A 64 -4.40 8.31 -14.95
N MET A 65 -4.03 9.60 -15.07
CA MET A 65 -3.57 10.42 -13.93
C MET A 65 -4.54 10.40 -12.73
N GLY A 66 -5.84 10.36 -12.98
CA GLY A 66 -6.85 10.23 -11.90
C GLY A 66 -6.77 8.93 -11.11
N SER A 67 -6.09 7.89 -11.64
CA SER A 67 -5.87 6.61 -10.97
C SER A 67 -4.60 6.57 -10.14
N VAL A 68 -3.68 7.53 -10.31
CA VAL A 68 -2.36 7.58 -9.65
C VAL A 68 -2.50 7.54 -8.14
N THR A 69 -3.34 8.41 -7.58
CA THR A 69 -3.56 8.47 -6.14
C THR A 69 -4.18 7.18 -5.61
N SER A 70 -5.18 6.64 -6.32
CA SER A 70 -5.81 5.38 -5.93
C SER A 70 -4.79 4.24 -5.93
N ASN A 71 -3.94 4.18 -6.96
CA ASN A 71 -2.91 3.17 -7.13
C ASN A 71 -1.78 3.25 -6.11
N ALA A 72 -1.33 4.47 -5.80
CA ALA A 72 -0.35 4.71 -4.74
C ALA A 72 -0.88 4.24 -3.37
N LEU A 73 -2.14 4.54 -3.04
CA LEU A 73 -2.71 4.18 -1.74
C LEU A 73 -2.88 2.68 -1.54
N TRP A 74 -3.41 1.94 -2.54
CA TRP A 74 -3.61 0.50 -2.35
C TRP A 74 -2.29 -0.28 -2.37
N LEU A 75 -1.34 0.06 -3.25
CA LEU A 75 -0.02 -0.59 -3.28
C LEU A 75 0.84 -0.21 -2.06
N GLY A 76 0.78 1.05 -1.63
CA GLY A 76 1.39 1.49 -0.38
C GLY A 76 0.88 0.67 0.80
N SER A 77 -0.44 0.51 0.93
CA SER A 77 -0.99 -0.28 2.03
C SER A 77 -0.64 -1.77 1.96
N ILE A 78 -0.54 -2.37 0.77
CA ILE A 78 -0.08 -3.76 0.63
C ILE A 78 1.34 -3.94 1.15
N LEU A 79 2.27 -3.08 0.73
CA LEU A 79 3.65 -3.17 1.18
C LEU A 79 3.80 -2.83 2.67
N ALA A 80 2.97 -1.92 3.19
CA ALA A 80 2.90 -1.63 4.61
C ALA A 80 2.48 -2.87 5.42
N VAL A 81 1.44 -3.59 4.97
CA VAL A 81 0.96 -4.81 5.63
C VAL A 81 1.99 -5.93 5.54
N GLN A 82 2.65 -6.10 4.38
CA GLN A 82 3.73 -7.07 4.22
C GLN A 82 4.87 -6.81 5.20
N ARG A 83 5.33 -5.55 5.29
CA ARG A 83 6.42 -5.17 6.19
C ARG A 83 6.01 -5.25 7.66
N LEU A 84 4.80 -4.85 7.99
CA LEU A 84 4.27 -4.99 9.35
C LEU A 84 4.24 -6.46 9.78
N GLY A 85 3.76 -7.36 8.91
CA GLY A 85 3.73 -8.80 9.17
C GLY A 85 5.13 -9.38 9.34
N ALA A 86 6.05 -9.07 8.42
CA ALA A 86 7.44 -9.53 8.48
C ALA A 86 8.16 -9.03 9.74
N SER A 87 8.08 -7.73 10.05
CA SER A 87 8.70 -7.15 11.25
C SER A 87 8.05 -7.63 12.55
N THR A 88 6.76 -7.98 12.54
CA THR A 88 6.11 -8.61 13.70
C THR A 88 6.64 -10.03 13.94
N ALA A 89 6.83 -10.81 12.87
CA ALA A 89 7.44 -12.14 12.95
C ALA A 89 8.91 -12.07 13.44
N GLU A 90 9.66 -11.08 12.96
CA GLU A 90 11.02 -10.79 13.42
C GLU A 90 11.05 -10.44 14.91
N LEU A 91 10.16 -9.56 15.36
CA LEU A 91 10.10 -9.10 16.75
C LEU A 91 9.73 -10.25 17.71
N THR A 92 8.76 -11.09 17.31
CA THR A 92 8.30 -12.22 18.12
C THR A 92 9.32 -13.34 18.20
N ARG A 93 9.94 -13.70 17.07
CA ARG A 93 10.94 -14.78 17.00
C ARG A 93 12.34 -14.33 17.39
N LYS A 94 12.57 -13.01 17.46
CA LYS A 94 13.89 -12.40 17.63
C LYS A 94 14.87 -13.04 16.66
N LYS A 95 14.53 -13.10 15.38
CA LYS A 95 15.40 -13.70 14.36
C LYS A 95 15.02 -13.12 13.02
N THR A 96 16.01 -12.72 12.23
CA THR A 96 15.88 -12.36 10.82
C THR A 96 16.11 -13.60 9.97
N ASP A 97 15.07 -14.03 9.25
CA ASP A 97 15.16 -15.08 8.24
C ASP A 97 14.12 -14.86 7.13
N VAL A 98 14.33 -15.50 5.98
CA VAL A 98 13.45 -15.42 4.81
C VAL A 98 12.00 -15.85 5.15
N TRP A 99 11.83 -16.66 6.19
CA TRP A 99 10.52 -17.07 6.69
C TRP A 99 9.67 -15.91 7.20
N ASN A 100 10.29 -14.84 7.72
CA ASN A 100 9.55 -13.65 8.14
C ASN A 100 8.98 -12.89 6.94
N ASP A 101 9.75 -12.76 5.86
CA ASP A 101 9.24 -12.14 4.62
C ASP A 101 8.10 -12.96 4.02
N LEU A 102 8.22 -14.31 4.01
CA LEU A 102 7.16 -15.21 3.58
C LEU A 102 5.89 -15.07 4.43
N PHE A 103 6.05 -14.94 5.75
CA PHE A 103 4.93 -14.66 6.66
C PHE A 103 4.28 -13.31 6.36
N GLY A 104 5.08 -12.27 6.12
CA GLY A 104 4.59 -10.96 5.70
C GLY A 104 3.74 -11.04 4.42
N VAL A 105 4.19 -11.80 3.41
CA VAL A 105 3.41 -12.05 2.19
C VAL A 105 2.13 -12.81 2.49
N ALA A 106 2.17 -13.81 3.37
CA ALA A 106 0.96 -14.54 3.78
C ALA A 106 -0.07 -13.63 4.47
N CYS A 107 0.37 -12.61 5.23
CA CYS A 107 -0.51 -11.61 5.85
C CYS A 107 -1.21 -10.68 4.83
N VAL A 108 -0.64 -10.50 3.63
CA VAL A 108 -1.27 -9.69 2.58
C VAL A 108 -2.55 -10.34 2.05
N PHE A 109 -2.61 -11.67 1.99
CA PHE A 109 -3.77 -12.39 1.45
C PHE A 109 -5.09 -12.11 2.20
N PRO A 110 -5.19 -12.28 3.54
CA PRO A 110 -6.40 -11.95 4.27
C PRO A 110 -6.70 -10.44 4.20
N TYR A 111 -5.68 -9.58 4.19
CA TYR A 111 -5.87 -8.14 4.01
C TYR A 111 -6.51 -7.81 2.65
N GLY A 112 -6.05 -8.43 1.57
CA GLY A 112 -6.64 -8.29 0.24
C GLY A 112 -8.10 -8.73 0.21
N LYS A 113 -8.40 -9.91 0.75
CA LYS A 113 -9.78 -10.44 0.88
C LYS A 113 -10.70 -9.54 1.70
N LEU A 114 -10.19 -8.96 2.79
CA LEU A 114 -11.00 -8.16 3.71
C LEU A 114 -11.26 -6.74 3.16
N PHE A 115 -10.21 -6.07 2.64
CA PHE A 115 -10.24 -4.63 2.36
C PHE A 115 -10.12 -4.27 0.89
N LEU A 116 -9.65 -5.15 0.01
CA LEU A 116 -9.37 -4.85 -1.39
C LEU A 116 -10.15 -5.71 -2.40
N ASP A 117 -11.04 -6.57 -1.92
CA ASP A 117 -11.73 -7.59 -2.72
C ASP A 117 -12.83 -7.04 -3.65
N THR A 118 -13.46 -5.92 -3.29
CA THR A 118 -14.51 -5.29 -4.11
C THR A 118 -14.24 -3.81 -4.32
N GLU A 119 -14.75 -3.25 -5.41
CA GLU A 119 -14.57 -1.83 -5.75
C GLU A 119 -15.00 -0.90 -4.60
N ARG A 120 -16.16 -1.17 -3.98
CA ARG A 120 -16.66 -0.39 -2.85
C ARG A 120 -15.69 -0.44 -1.66
N LYS A 121 -15.09 -1.61 -1.39
CA LYS A 121 -14.11 -1.77 -0.32
C LYS A 121 -12.83 -1.00 -0.62
N VAL A 122 -12.32 -1.04 -1.86
CA VAL A 122 -11.13 -0.28 -2.27
C VAL A 122 -11.35 1.23 -2.15
N ILE A 123 -12.53 1.73 -2.57
CA ILE A 123 -12.87 3.15 -2.42
C ILE A 123 -12.92 3.55 -0.95
N LEU A 124 -13.58 2.75 -0.10
CA LEU A 124 -13.66 3.01 1.34
C LEU A 124 -12.28 2.96 1.99
N HIS A 125 -11.47 1.98 1.63
CA HIS A 125 -10.09 1.84 2.08
C HIS A 125 -9.26 3.09 1.73
N ASN A 126 -9.27 3.52 0.48
CA ASN A 126 -8.49 4.68 0.05
C ASN A 126 -8.94 5.97 0.74
N ARG A 127 -10.24 6.13 1.01
CA ARG A 127 -10.76 7.24 1.83
C ARG A 127 -10.27 7.17 3.27
N ALA A 128 -10.26 5.98 3.87
CA ALA A 128 -9.78 5.79 5.24
C ALA A 128 -8.28 6.10 5.35
N ILE A 129 -7.45 5.59 4.44
CA ILE A 129 -6.01 5.86 4.42
C ILE A 129 -5.73 7.35 4.15
N ALA A 130 -6.41 7.96 3.18
CA ALA A 130 -6.27 9.40 2.93
C ALA A 130 -6.66 10.23 4.16
N GLY A 131 -7.75 9.87 4.84
CA GLY A 131 -8.17 10.51 6.09
C GLY A 131 -7.12 10.39 7.19
N LEU A 132 -6.51 9.21 7.35
CA LEU A 132 -5.41 9.00 8.31
C LEU A 132 -4.18 9.86 8.00
N ILE A 133 -3.79 9.97 6.73
CA ILE A 133 -2.66 10.81 6.30
C ILE A 133 -2.93 12.29 6.60
N VAL A 134 -4.13 12.78 6.26
CA VAL A 134 -4.53 14.17 6.52
C VAL A 134 -4.53 14.44 8.03
N LEU A 135 -5.10 13.54 8.83
CA LEU A 135 -5.14 13.68 10.28
C LEU A 135 -3.73 13.66 10.89
N SER A 136 -2.85 12.77 10.43
CA SER A 136 -1.45 12.69 10.88
C SER A 136 -0.67 13.97 10.52
N THR A 137 -0.90 14.51 9.33
CA THR A 137 -0.28 15.78 8.88
C THR A 137 -0.81 16.96 9.68
N ALA A 138 -2.12 17.01 9.95
CA ALA A 138 -2.72 18.06 10.77
C ALA A 138 -2.21 17.99 12.22
N TYR A 139 -2.12 16.80 12.80
CA TYR A 139 -1.57 16.61 14.15
C TYR A 139 -0.12 17.13 14.23
N THR A 140 0.72 16.75 13.27
CA THR A 140 2.12 17.21 13.22
C THR A 140 2.27 18.70 12.94
N SER A 141 1.31 19.33 12.25
CA SER A 141 1.39 20.75 11.88
C SER A 141 0.81 21.68 12.95
N PHE A 142 -0.16 21.23 13.74
CA PHE A 142 -0.93 22.09 14.64
C PHE A 142 -0.80 21.73 16.13
N ILE A 143 -0.36 20.52 16.47
CA ILE A 143 -0.34 20.03 17.86
C ILE A 143 1.07 19.69 18.33
N ALA A 144 1.84 18.96 17.51
CA ALA A 144 3.23 18.63 17.80
C ALA A 144 4.17 19.84 17.62
#